data_AF-A0A7V8X5Z4-F1
#
_entry.id   AF-A0A7V8X5Z4-F1
#
_cell.length_a   1.000
_cell.length_b   1.000
_cell.length_c   1.000
_cell.angle_alpha   90.00
_cell.angle_beta   90.00
_cell.angle_gamma   90.00
#
_symmetry.space_group_name_H-M   'P 1'
#
loop_
_entity.id
_entity.type
_entity.pdbx_description
1 polymer ?
#
loop_
_entity_poly.entity_id
_entity_poly.type
_entity_poly.pdbx_seq_one_letter_code
_entity_poly.pdbx_strand_id
1 'polypeptide(L)'
;MYLRDRRMRQVVERNLEIIGEALFRLRKTDPVTAASITDVHQMIGLRNRLAHGYDQEIDDAIVWRAVQESLPVLRADAEMLLPEF
;
A
#
# COMPACT_ATOMS: atom_id res chain seq x y z
N MET A 1 2.28 7.27 19.72
CA MET A 1 2.31 5.78 19.77
C MET A 1 2.93 5.20 18.50
N TYR A 2 2.60 5.70 17.30
CA TYR A 2 3.29 5.35 16.04
C TYR A 2 4.67 6.03 15.88
N LEU A 3 4.73 7.37 15.91
CA LEU A 3 5.98 8.15 15.69
C LEU A 3 7.09 7.92 16.74
N ARG A 4 6.75 7.36 17.91
CA ARG A 4 7.69 7.16 19.02
C ARG A 4 8.28 5.74 19.07
N ASP A 5 7.78 4.83 18.23
CA ASP A 5 8.26 3.44 18.18
C ASP A 5 8.77 3.13 16.77
N ARG A 6 10.09 3.12 16.62
CA ARG A 6 10.76 2.80 15.35
C ARG A 6 10.42 1.40 14.84
N ARG A 7 10.21 0.42 15.73
CA ARG A 7 9.86 -0.94 15.31
C ARG A 7 8.45 -0.96 14.74
N MET A 8 7.51 -0.25 15.39
CA MET A 8 6.14 -0.14 14.88
C MET A 8 6.11 0.49 13.48
N ARG A 9 6.89 1.57 13.26
CA ARG A 9 7.01 2.20 11.93
C ARG A 9 7.52 1.22 10.88
N GLN A 10 8.63 0.54 11.17
CA GLN A 10 9.21 -0.45 10.25
C GLN A 10 8.25 -1.59 9.90
N VAL A 11 7.46 -2.06 10.87
CA VAL A 11 6.43 -3.09 10.61
C VAL A 11 5.33 -2.56 9.70
N VAL A 12 4.85 -1.33 9.92
CA VAL A 12 3.82 -0.71 9.08
C VAL A 12 4.34 -0.46 7.66
N GLU A 13 5.53 0.13 7.53
CA GLU A 13 6.21 0.34 6.25
C GLU A 13 6.35 -0.99 5.49
N ARG A 14 6.85 -2.03 6.16
CA ARG A 14 7.04 -3.35 5.52
C ARG A 14 5.73 -3.95 5.04
N ASN A 15 4.65 -3.82 5.79
CA ASN A 15 3.34 -4.31 5.36
C ASN A 15 2.83 -3.54 4.14
N LEU A 16 3.01 -2.21 4.10
CA LEU A 16 2.64 -1.39 2.95
C LEU A 16 3.47 -1.74 1.71
N GLU A 17 4.76 -2.07 1.87
CA GLU A 17 5.58 -2.57 0.77
C GLU A 17 5.04 -3.88 0.19
N ILE A 18 4.68 -4.84 1.05
CA ILE A 18 4.14 -6.13 0.63
C ILE A 18 2.83 -5.95 -0.13
N ILE A 19 1.93 -5.11 0.39
CA ILE A 19 0.64 -4.79 -0.24
C ILE A 19 0.86 -4.14 -1.61
N GLY A 20 1.72 -3.13 -1.69
CA GLY A 20 1.99 -2.46 -2.97
C GLY A 20 2.72 -3.35 -3.99
N GLU A 21 3.55 -4.30 -3.54
CA GLU A 21 4.13 -5.32 -4.42
C GLU A 21 3.07 -6.29 -4.95
N ALA A 22 2.11 -6.71 -4.12
CA ALA A 22 1.00 -7.54 -4.55
C ALA A 22 0.14 -6.84 -5.62
N LEU A 23 -0.19 -5.55 -5.41
CA LEU A 23 -0.91 -4.74 -6.40
C LEU A 23 -0.13 -4.54 -7.69
N PHE A 24 1.19 -4.34 -7.60
CA PHE A 24 2.05 -4.25 -8.77
C PHE A 24 2.05 -5.53 -9.61
N ARG A 25 2.07 -6.70 -8.94
CA ARG A 25 1.95 -8.00 -9.61
C ARG A 25 0.57 -8.19 -10.22
N LEU A 26 -0.49 -7.89 -9.47
CA LEU A 26 -1.87 -7.96 -9.97
C LEU A 26 -2.03 -7.13 -11.24
N ARG A 27 -1.56 -5.88 -11.25
CA ARG A 27 -1.60 -5.02 -12.44
C ARG A 27 -0.88 -5.61 -13.66
N LYS A 28 0.15 -6.45 -13.45
CA LYS A 28 0.86 -7.13 -14.54
C LYS A 28 0.15 -8.39 -15.02
N THR A 29 -0.47 -9.15 -14.11
CA THR A 29 -1.07 -10.45 -14.41
C THR A 29 -2.54 -10.34 -14.83
N ASP A 30 -3.27 -9.41 -14.23
CA ASP A 30 -4.67 -9.12 -14.51
C ASP A 30 -4.92 -7.59 -14.39
N PRO A 31 -4.64 -6.85 -15.48
CA PRO A 31 -4.84 -5.40 -15.51
C PRO A 31 -6.31 -4.99 -15.33
N VAL A 32 -7.27 -5.85 -15.68
CA VAL A 32 -8.71 -5.55 -15.60
C VAL A 32 -9.13 -5.52 -14.14
N THR A 33 -8.82 -6.58 -13.39
CA THR A 33 -9.09 -6.64 -11.95
C THR A 33 -8.32 -5.54 -11.20
N ALA A 34 -7.06 -5.28 -11.58
CA ALA A 34 -6.29 -4.19 -10.99
C ALA A 34 -6.93 -2.81 -11.21
N ALA A 35 -7.59 -2.59 -12.35
CA ALA A 35 -8.27 -1.32 -12.65
C ALA A 35 -9.55 -1.11 -11.83
N SER A 36 -10.14 -2.18 -11.29
CA SER A 36 -11.27 -2.12 -10.36
C SER A 36 -10.87 -1.73 -8.93
N ILE A 37 -9.57 -1.71 -8.62
CA ILE A 37 -9.05 -1.28 -7.32
C ILE A 37 -8.83 0.23 -7.34
N THR A 38 -9.48 0.94 -6.42
CA THR A 38 -9.37 2.37 -6.23
C THR A 38 -7.93 2.77 -5.93
N ASP A 39 -7.43 3.76 -6.68
CA ASP A 39 -6.10 4.34 -6.51
C ASP A 39 -4.95 3.32 -6.46
N VAL A 40 -5.08 2.19 -7.17
CA VAL A 40 -4.04 1.15 -7.26
C VAL A 40 -2.64 1.69 -7.58
N HIS A 41 -2.58 2.74 -8.41
CA HIS A 41 -1.34 3.43 -8.79
C HIS A 41 -0.69 4.16 -7.61
N GLN A 42 -1.48 4.72 -6.69
CA GLN A 42 -1.00 5.41 -5.50
C GLN A 42 -0.35 4.43 -4.53
N MET A 43 -0.95 3.27 -4.30
CA MET A 43 -0.40 2.22 -3.41
C MET A 43 0.88 1.61 -3.98
N ILE A 44 0.95 1.39 -5.30
CA ILE A 44 2.20 0.98 -5.96
C ILE A 44 3.27 2.08 -5.85
N GLY A 45 2.87 3.35 -6.03
CA GLY A 45 3.78 4.50 -5.88
C GLY A 45 4.31 4.66 -4.46
N LEU A 46 3.48 4.41 -3.45
CA LEU A 46 3.89 4.38 -2.05
C LEU A 46 4.94 3.29 -1.81
N ARG A 47 4.73 2.08 -2.33
CA ARG A 47 5.73 1.00 -2.26
C ARG A 47 7.06 1.44 -2.87
N ASN A 48 7.04 2.10 -4.02
CA ASN A 48 8.28 2.57 -4.64
C ASN A 48 9.00 3.57 -3.75
N ARG A 49 8.29 4.51 -3.11
CA ARG A 49 8.89 5.45 -2.16
C ARG A 49 9.46 4.74 -0.93
N LEU A 50 8.75 3.77 -0.35
CA LEU A 50 9.22 3.01 0.80
C LEU A 50 10.49 2.19 0.45
N ALA A 51 10.49 1.52 -0.70
CA ALA A 51 11.63 0.73 -1.16
C ALA A 51 12.87 1.58 -1.50
N HIS A 52 12.66 2.83 -1.95
CA HIS A 52 13.73 3.79 -2.24
C HIS A 52 14.04 4.74 -1.06
N GLY A 53 13.38 4.58 0.10
CA GLY A 53 13.48 5.48 1.27
C GLY A 53 14.84 5.49 1.97
N TYR A 54 15.85 4.81 1.44
CA TYR A 54 17.24 4.98 1.84
C TYR A 54 17.87 6.28 1.31
N ASP A 55 17.34 6.84 0.21
CA ASP A 55 17.90 8.02 -0.46
C ASP A 55 17.16 9.33 -0.09
N GLN A 56 15.92 9.25 0.42
CA GLN A 56 15.10 10.39 0.83
C GLN A 56 14.35 10.05 2.13
N GLU A 57 14.31 10.99 3.08
CA GLU A 57 13.58 10.82 4.33
C GLU A 57 12.10 10.50 4.08
N ILE A 58 11.64 9.37 4.60
CA ILE A 58 10.24 8.95 4.47
C ILE A 58 9.38 9.88 5.33
N ASP A 59 8.48 10.62 4.68
CA ASP A 59 7.48 11.42 5.40
C ASP A 59 6.44 10.49 6.05
N ASP A 60 6.56 10.33 7.37
CA ASP A 60 5.64 9.58 8.21
C ASP A 60 4.17 10.00 8.02
N ALA A 61 3.90 11.25 7.63
CA ALA A 61 2.54 11.73 7.37
C ALA A 61 1.94 11.07 6.12
N ILE A 62 2.74 10.78 5.10
CA ILE A 62 2.30 10.06 3.89
C ILE A 62 1.95 8.61 4.26
N VAL A 63 2.81 7.96 5.04
CA VAL A 63 2.59 6.58 5.51
C VAL A 63 1.32 6.52 6.36
N TRP A 64 1.17 7.45 7.30
CA TRP A 64 -0.01 7.50 8.16
C TRP A 64 -1.30 7.78 7.39
N ARG A 65 -1.26 8.68 6.41
CA ARG A 65 -2.39 8.93 5.51
C ARG A 65 -2.79 7.66 4.75
N ALA A 66 -1.82 6.94 4.18
CA ALA A 66 -2.11 5.70 3.47
C ALA A 66 -2.77 4.64 4.38
N VAL A 67 -2.35 4.57 5.65
CA VAL A 67 -2.97 3.66 6.63
C VAL A 67 -4.41 4.05 6.97
N GLN A 68 -4.69 5.35 7.08
CA GLN A 68 -6.01 5.85 7.50
C GLN A 68 -7.02 5.97 6.36
N GLU A 69 -6.56 6.31 5.16
CA GLU A 69 -7.42 6.67 4.03
C GLU A 69 -7.39 5.60 2.93
N SER A 70 -6.21 5.15 2.51
CA SER A 70 -6.06 4.24 1.37
C SER A 70 -6.31 2.77 1.74
N LEU A 71 -5.79 2.30 2.88
CA LEU A 71 -5.93 0.90 3.30
C LEU A 71 -7.38 0.45 3.51
N PRO A 72 -8.26 1.21 4.17
CA PRO A 72 -9.66 0.80 4.34
C PRO A 72 -10.40 0.65 3.02
N VAL A 73 -10.15 1.55 2.06
CA VAL A 73 -10.74 1.49 0.72
C VAL A 73 -10.21 0.29 -0.04
N LEU A 74 -8.89 0.08 -0.05
CA LEU A 74 -8.28 -1.09 -0.68
C LEU A 74 -8.82 -2.41 -0.11
N ARG A 75 -9.03 -2.47 1.21
CA ARG A 75 -9.62 -3.64 1.86
C ARG A 75 -11.04 -3.89 1.35
N ALA A 76 -11.86 -2.84 1.25
CA ALA A 76 -13.22 -2.95 0.73
C ALA A 76 -13.22 -3.42 -0.74
N ASP A 77 -12.37 -2.85 -1.59
CA ASP A 77 -12.24 -3.25 -2.99
C ASP A 77 -11.82 -4.72 -3.12
N ALA A 78 -10.83 -5.15 -2.35
CA ALA A 78 -10.41 -6.55 -2.31
C ALA A 78 -11.54 -7.47 -1.83
N GLU A 79 -12.27 -7.09 -0.77
CA GLU A 79 -13.42 -7.85 -0.26
C GLU A 79 -14.56 -7.97 -1.28
N MET A 80 -14.75 -6.99 -2.16
CA MET A 80 -15.74 -7.03 -3.25
C MET A 80 -15.30 -7.90 -4.43
N LEU A 81 -13.98 -8.09 -4.65
CA LEU A 81 -13.43 -8.85 -5.77
C LEU A 81 -13.18 -10.34 -5.42
N LEU A 82 -13.04 -10.66 -4.13
CA LEU A 82 -12.90 -12.03 -3.64
C LEU A 82 -14.11 -12.98 -3.77
N PRO A 83 -15.39 -12.52 -3.86
CA PRO A 83 -16.54 -13.40 -4.09
C PRO A 83 -16.55 -14.07 -5.47
N GLU A 84 -15.65 -13.67 -6.37
CA GLU A 84 -15.55 -14.19 -7.75
C GLU A 84 -14.58 -15.39 -7.88
N PHE A 85 -14.04 -15.90 -6.77
CA PHE A 85 -13.24 -17.13 -6.69
C PHE A 85 -13.92 -18.20 -5.83
#